data_AF-A0A645E4K9-F1
#
_entry.id   AF-A0A645E4K9-F1
#
_cell.length_a   1.000
_cell.length_b   1.000
_cell.length_c   1.000
_cell.angle_alpha   90.00
_cell.angle_beta   90.00
_cell.angle_gamma   90.00
#
_symmetry.space_group_name_H-M   'P 1'
#
loop_
_entity.id
_entity.type
_entity.pdbx_description
1 polymer ?
#
loop_
_entity_poly.entity_id
_entity_poly.type
_entity_poly.pdbx_seq_one_letter_code
_entity_poly.pdbx_strand_id
1 'polypeptide(L)'
;MSIGSFVIDATIIVAGIFILDFPNFVVNCLCGIICAFVTALVIEFVYSRNQNAFIMEAISDNWEEISKYITEEMDRGVTLIDITGAFTGRKRVILRSVLSRNEYIQIKEFIASVDPKAFVTYTSTNAVFGEGFLDHQTPIAKKISEEKKKKEKKDGK
;
A
#
# COMPACT_ATOMS: atom_id res chain seq x y z
N MET A 1 -2.57 -14.08 7.60
CA MET A 1 -2.24 -15.39 6.99
C MET A 1 -3.52 -16.00 6.46
N SER A 2 -3.58 -16.33 5.17
CA SER A 2 -4.78 -16.93 4.58
C SER A 2 -4.92 -18.37 5.07
N ILE A 3 -6.09 -18.73 5.59
CA ILE A 3 -6.47 -20.10 5.96
C ILE A 3 -6.19 -21.09 4.81
N GLY A 4 -6.21 -20.62 3.56
CA GLY A 4 -5.88 -21.43 2.38
C GLY A 4 -4.46 -22.00 2.41
N SER A 5 -3.46 -21.26 2.89
CA SER A 5 -2.07 -21.75 2.96
C SER A 5 -1.95 -22.92 3.94
N PHE A 6 -2.58 -22.80 5.12
CA PHE A 6 -2.57 -23.85 6.12
C PHE A 6 -3.27 -25.13 5.63
N VAL A 7 -4.37 -24.99 4.89
CA VAL A 7 -5.10 -26.13 4.31
C VAL A 7 -4.27 -26.82 3.23
N ILE A 8 -3.56 -26.06 2.38
CA ILE A 8 -2.67 -26.63 1.36
C ILE A 8 -1.52 -27.37 2.02
N ASP A 9 -0.85 -26.77 2.99
CA ASP A 9 0.27 -27.39 3.70
C ASP A 9 -0.15 -28.68 4.44
N ALA A 10 -1.29 -28.64 5.14
CA ALA A 10 -1.84 -29.81 5.82
C ALA A 10 -2.21 -30.93 4.83
N THR A 11 -2.75 -30.58 3.67
CA THR A 11 -3.10 -31.57 2.63
C THR A 11 -1.86 -32.22 2.03
N ILE A 12 -0.80 -31.45 1.78
CA ILE A 12 0.49 -31.97 1.27
C ILE A 12 1.12 -32.92 2.29
N ILE A 13 1.11 -32.57 3.58
CA ILE A 13 1.67 -33.40 4.66
C ILE A 13 0.88 -34.70 4.80
N VAL A 14 -0.46 -34.63 4.83
CA VAL A 14 -1.34 -35.81 4.97
C VAL A 14 -1.24 -36.72 3.75
N ALA A 15 -1.20 -36.16 2.54
CA ALA A 15 -0.98 -36.93 1.32
C ALA A 15 0.41 -37.61 1.32
N GLY A 16 1.44 -36.91 1.81
CA GLY A 16 2.77 -37.48 2.00
C GLY A 16 2.75 -38.69 2.94
N ILE A 17 2.05 -38.60 4.08
CA ILE A 17 1.92 -39.72 5.03
C ILE A 17 1.23 -40.93 4.38
N PHE A 18 0.24 -40.71 3.51
CA PHE A 18 -0.53 -41.79 2.88
C PHE A 18 0.17 -42.46 1.68
N ILE A 19 1.16 -41.79 1.07
CA ILE A 19 1.87 -42.27 -0.13
C ILE A 19 3.19 -43.00 0.23
N LEU A 20 3.68 -42.87 1.47
CA LEU A 20 5.06 -43.20 1.85
C LEU A 20 5.20 -44.49 2.68
N ASP A 21 4.98 -45.64 2.04
CA ASP A 21 5.30 -46.99 2.58
C ASP A 21 6.74 -47.48 2.26
N PHE A 22 7.74 -46.58 2.07
CA PHE A 22 9.06 -46.96 1.51
C PHE A 22 10.30 -46.38 2.25
N PRO A 23 11.51 -46.99 2.11
CA PRO A 23 12.60 -46.99 3.12
C PRO A 23 13.38 -45.67 3.32
N ASN A 24 12.90 -44.54 2.79
CA ASN A 24 13.55 -43.22 2.90
C ASN A 24 12.63 -42.15 3.52
N PHE A 25 11.74 -42.59 4.43
CA PHE A 25 10.73 -41.76 5.08
C PHE A 25 11.30 -40.44 5.66
N VAL A 26 12.42 -40.50 6.37
CA VAL A 26 13.03 -39.34 7.03
C VAL A 26 13.50 -38.28 6.02
N VAL A 27 14.09 -38.70 4.90
CA VAL A 27 14.58 -37.78 3.85
C VAL A 27 13.41 -37.08 3.18
N ASN A 28 12.32 -37.81 2.90
CA ASN A 28 11.14 -37.24 2.25
C ASN A 28 10.37 -36.27 3.16
N CYS A 29 10.24 -36.58 4.45
CA CYS A 29 9.67 -35.64 5.43
C CYS A 29 10.50 -34.35 5.54
N LEU A 30 11.83 -34.47 5.57
CA LEU A 30 12.72 -33.30 5.63
C LEU A 30 12.59 -32.44 4.37
N CYS A 31 12.54 -33.05 3.18
CA CYS A 31 12.28 -32.34 1.93
C CYS A 31 10.92 -31.62 1.95
N GLY A 32 9.87 -32.25 2.46
CA GLY A 32 8.54 -31.63 2.60
C GLY A 32 8.55 -30.40 3.50
N ILE A 33 9.22 -30.48 4.65
CA ILE A 33 9.36 -29.35 5.60
C ILE A 33 10.15 -28.20 4.95
N ILE A 34 11.24 -28.50 4.24
CA ILE A 34 12.06 -27.50 3.54
C ILE A 34 11.24 -26.84 2.42
N CYS A 35 10.51 -27.61 1.62
CA CYS A 35 9.65 -27.08 0.56
C CYS A 35 8.55 -26.17 1.11
N ALA A 36 7.89 -26.56 2.21
CA ALA A 36 6.89 -25.72 2.87
C ALA A 36 7.50 -24.40 3.39
N PHE A 37 8.68 -24.47 4.01
CA PHE A 37 9.39 -23.29 4.49
C PHE A 37 9.77 -22.33 3.35
N VAL A 38 10.35 -22.84 2.27
CA VAL A 38 10.69 -22.03 1.09
C VAL A 38 9.43 -21.41 0.47
N THR A 39 8.34 -22.17 0.39
CA THR A 39 7.06 -21.68 -0.16
C THR A 39 6.50 -20.54 0.69
N ALA A 40 6.54 -20.67 2.02
CA ALA A 40 6.12 -19.62 2.94
C ALA A 40 6.93 -18.32 2.74
N LEU A 41 8.26 -18.42 2.61
CA LEU A 41 9.13 -17.27 2.33
C LEU A 41 8.81 -16.59 1.00
N VAL A 42 8.57 -17.37 -0.05
CA VAL A 42 8.20 -16.83 -1.37
C VAL A 42 6.87 -16.10 -1.31
N ILE A 43 5.88 -16.67 -0.61
CA ILE A 43 4.58 -16.03 -0.41
C ILE A 43 4.74 -14.69 0.32
N GLU A 44 5.49 -14.66 1.41
CA GLU A 44 5.75 -13.42 2.15
C GLU A 44 6.44 -12.37 1.28
N PHE A 45 7.42 -12.79 0.48
CA PHE A 45 8.13 -11.90 -0.44
C PHE A 45 7.20 -11.31 -1.52
N VAL A 46 6.33 -12.12 -2.12
CA VAL A 46 5.39 -11.67 -3.15
C VAL A 46 4.32 -10.75 -2.54
N TYR A 47 3.81 -11.07 -1.35
CA TYR A 47 2.74 -10.30 -0.71
C TYR A 47 3.22 -8.95 -0.16
N SER A 48 4.46 -8.88 0.33
CA SER A 48 5.07 -7.65 0.86
C SER A 48 5.27 -6.56 -0.21
N ARG A 49 5.23 -6.93 -1.50
CA ARG A 49 5.45 -6.00 -2.62
C ARG A 49 4.28 -5.06 -2.93
N ASN A 50 3.15 -5.16 -2.24
CA ASN A 50 1.94 -4.37 -2.58
C ASN A 50 1.86 -2.97 -1.93
N GLN A 51 2.91 -2.52 -1.25
CA GLN A 51 2.95 -1.16 -0.67
C GLN A 51 3.41 -0.15 -1.75
N ASN A 52 2.43 0.38 -2.50
CA ASN A 52 2.69 1.30 -3.62
C ASN A 52 2.63 2.79 -3.23
N ALA A 53 2.06 3.12 -2.07
CA ALA A 53 1.86 4.50 -1.65
C ALA A 53 2.05 4.72 -0.15
N PHE A 54 2.50 5.92 0.19
CA PHE A 54 2.67 6.40 1.55
C PHE A 54 1.80 7.64 1.76
N ILE A 55 1.15 7.75 2.91
CA ILE A 55 0.60 9.01 3.39
C ILE A 55 1.72 9.73 4.12
N MET A 56 2.13 10.88 3.61
CA MET A 56 3.05 11.80 4.26
C MET A 56 2.28 12.83 5.06
N GLU A 57 2.73 13.10 6.27
CA GLU A 57 2.28 14.19 7.13
C GLU A 57 3.50 14.98 7.60
N ALA A 58 3.63 16.23 7.17
CA ALA A 58 4.76 17.08 7.52
C ALA A 58 4.30 18.28 8.36
N ILE A 59 4.98 18.50 9.48
CA ILE A 59 4.82 19.66 10.36
C ILE A 59 6.10 20.46 10.30
N SER A 60 6.04 21.64 9.68
CA SER A 60 7.18 22.53 9.48
C SER A 60 6.72 23.98 9.60
N ASP A 61 7.63 24.86 10.03
CA ASP A 61 7.40 26.30 9.98
C ASP A 61 7.49 26.84 8.52
N ASN A 62 8.17 26.10 7.62
CA ASN A 62 8.32 26.41 6.19
C ASN A 62 7.38 25.56 5.30
N TRP A 63 6.16 25.28 5.79
CA TRP A 63 5.21 24.41 5.10
C TRP A 63 4.79 24.93 3.72
N GLU A 64 4.80 26.25 3.47
CA GLU A 64 4.42 26.84 2.19
C GLU A 64 5.37 26.41 1.06
N GLU A 65 6.68 26.38 1.32
CA GLU A 65 7.69 25.98 0.35
C GLU A 65 7.59 24.49 0.03
N ILE A 66 7.37 23.67 1.07
CA ILE A 66 7.14 22.22 0.92
C ILE A 66 5.86 21.96 0.13
N SER A 67 4.77 22.67 0.44
CA SER A 67 3.49 22.56 -0.26
C SER A 67 3.64 22.89 -1.74
N LYS A 68 4.39 23.95 -2.05
CA LYS A 68 4.61 24.40 -3.42
C LYS A 68 5.39 23.36 -4.22
N TYR A 69 6.46 22.82 -3.66
CA TYR A 69 7.24 21.76 -4.30
C TYR A 69 6.39 20.52 -4.61
N ILE A 70 5.55 20.07 -3.67
CA ILE A 70 4.67 18.91 -3.89
C ILE A 70 3.66 19.17 -5.01
N THR A 71 3.12 20.39 -5.06
CA THR A 71 2.08 20.74 -6.03
C THR A 71 2.66 20.97 -7.43
N GLU A 72 3.78 21.69 -7.53
CA GLU A 72 4.34 22.13 -8.82
C GLU A 72 5.33 21.12 -9.41
N GLU A 73 6.23 20.55 -8.60
CA GLU A 73 7.29 19.65 -9.11
C GLU A 73 6.82 18.19 -9.16
N MET A 74 5.95 17.78 -8.22
CA MET A 74 5.49 16.39 -8.14
C MET A 74 4.10 16.16 -8.75
N ASP A 75 3.37 17.22 -9.10
CA ASP A 75 1.98 17.15 -9.58
C ASP A 75 1.08 16.34 -8.62
N ARG A 76 1.23 16.60 -7.31
CA ARG A 76 0.49 15.92 -6.24
C ARG A 76 -0.35 16.91 -5.43
N GLY A 77 -1.54 16.45 -5.06
CA GLY A 77 -2.41 17.17 -4.15
C GLY A 77 -1.86 17.21 -2.73
N VAL A 78 -1.94 18.37 -2.09
CA VAL A 78 -1.67 18.57 -0.66
C VAL A 78 -2.95 19.00 0.04
N THR A 79 -3.20 18.46 1.23
CA THR A 79 -4.27 18.90 2.13
C THR A 79 -3.64 19.56 3.36
N LEU A 80 -4.08 20.78 3.68
CA LEU A 80 -3.68 21.50 4.88
C LEU A 80 -4.63 21.17 6.03
N ILE A 81 -4.07 20.83 7.19
CA ILE A 81 -4.83 20.53 8.40
C ILE A 81 -4.35 21.45 9.52
N ASP A 82 -5.21 22.34 9.99
CA ASP A 82 -4.94 23.17 11.16
C ASP A 82 -4.87 22.32 12.43
N ILE A 83 -3.76 22.43 13.15
CA ILE A 83 -3.52 21.76 14.42
C ILE A 83 -3.09 22.74 15.49
N THR A 84 -3.24 22.34 16.76
CA THR A 84 -2.71 23.09 17.90
C THR A 84 -1.88 22.17 18.75
N GLY A 85 -0.62 22.55 19.01
CA GLY A 85 0.27 21.76 19.85
C GLY A 85 -0.20 21.78 21.30
N ALA A 86 -0.48 20.62 21.89
CA ALA A 86 -0.96 20.52 23.27
C ALA A 86 0.05 21.07 24.31
N PHE A 87 1.35 20.92 24.05
CA PHE A 87 2.39 21.40 24.96
C PHE A 87 2.69 22.90 24.81
N THR A 88 2.74 23.39 23.55
CA THR A 88 3.15 24.78 23.26
C THR A 88 1.97 25.74 23.14
N GLY A 89 0.74 25.24 22.96
CA GLY A 89 -0.45 26.04 22.65
C GLY A 89 -0.41 26.74 21.29
N ARG A 90 0.61 26.50 20.46
CA ARG A 90 0.78 27.19 19.17
C ARG A 90 -0.04 26.50 18.09
N LYS A 91 -0.75 27.31 17.30
CA LYS A 91 -1.36 26.87 16.05
C LYS A 91 -0.26 26.56 15.03
N ARG A 92 -0.40 25.44 14.35
CA ARG A 92 0.49 24.95 13.28
C ARG A 92 -0.36 24.31 12.21
N VAL A 93 0.24 24.05 11.05
CA VAL A 93 -0.41 23.34 9.95
C VAL A 93 0.33 22.02 9.72
N ILE A 94 -0.44 20.95 9.51
CA ILE A 94 0.08 19.69 8.96
C ILE A 94 -0.19 19.70 7.46
N LEU A 95 0.86 19.44 6.68
CA LEU A 95 0.76 19.08 5.28
C LEU A 95 0.51 17.59 5.16
N ARG A 96 -0.66 17.19 4.64
CA ARG A 96 -0.96 15.79 4.33
C ARG A 96 -1.00 15.58 2.82
N SER A 97 -0.22 14.62 2.32
CA SER A 97 -0.24 14.22 0.91
C SER A 97 -0.05 12.71 0.78
N VAL A 98 -0.59 12.14 -0.30
CA VAL A 98 -0.29 10.76 -0.68
C VAL A 98 0.81 10.79 -1.72
N LEU A 99 1.84 9.98 -1.51
CA LEU A 99 3.00 9.90 -2.37
C LEU A 99 3.22 8.46 -2.83
N SER A 100 3.67 8.30 -4.07
CA SER A 100 4.21 7.03 -4.55
C SER A 100 5.57 6.72 -3.92
N ARG A 101 6.02 5.48 -4.03
CA ARG A 101 7.35 5.07 -3.52
C ARG A 101 8.50 5.89 -4.09
N ASN A 102 8.41 6.34 -5.35
CA ASN A 102 9.46 7.14 -5.98
C ASN A 102 9.43 8.59 -5.48
N GLU A 103 8.24 9.16 -5.33
CA GLU A 103 8.04 10.51 -4.77
C GLU A 103 8.51 10.59 -3.31
N TYR A 104 8.29 9.53 -2.52
CA TYR A 104 8.78 9.46 -1.15
C TYR A 104 10.29 9.73 -1.03
N ILE A 105 11.11 9.19 -1.95
CA ILE A 105 12.56 9.36 -1.89
C ILE A 105 12.92 10.82 -2.17
N GLN A 106 12.30 11.44 -3.17
CA GLN A 106 12.57 12.82 -3.58
C GLN A 106 12.13 13.82 -2.50
N ILE A 107 10.91 13.68 -1.97
CA ILE A 107 10.38 14.64 -0.98
C ILE A 107 11.17 14.59 0.32
N LYS A 108 11.66 13.40 0.70
CA LYS A 108 12.39 13.19 1.96
C LYS A 108 13.68 14.02 1.98
N GLU A 109 14.42 14.01 0.87
CA GLU A 109 15.64 14.80 0.73
C GLU A 109 15.31 16.29 0.65
N PHE A 110 14.26 16.66 -0.08
CA PHE A 110 13.83 18.04 -0.20
C PHE A 110 13.45 18.66 1.16
N ILE A 111 12.58 18.00 1.94
CA ILE A 111 12.16 18.52 3.26
C ILE A 111 13.36 18.66 4.20
N ALA A 112 14.28 17.68 4.20
CA ALA A 112 15.49 17.74 5.02
C ALA A 112 16.41 18.92 4.65
N SER A 113 16.41 19.34 3.38
CA SER A 113 17.17 20.50 2.90
C SER A 113 16.52 21.84 3.26
N VAL A 114 15.18 21.91 3.23
CA VAL A 114 14.41 23.15 3.50
C VAL A 114 14.26 23.41 4.99
N ASP A 115 13.90 22.38 5.77
CA ASP A 115 13.72 22.49 7.21
C ASP A 115 14.22 21.23 7.94
N PRO A 116 15.47 21.25 8.44
CA PRO A 116 16.04 20.16 9.23
C PRO A 116 15.30 19.88 10.55
N LYS A 117 14.45 20.81 11.01
CA LYS A 117 13.65 20.66 12.24
C LYS A 117 12.22 20.22 11.96
N ALA A 118 11.86 19.99 10.69
CA ALA A 118 10.54 19.51 10.32
C ALA A 118 10.27 18.13 10.94
N PHE A 119 9.06 17.97 11.47
CA PHE A 119 8.58 16.69 11.97
C PHE A 119 7.71 16.03 10.90
N VAL A 120 8.20 14.95 10.32
CA VAL A 120 7.52 14.26 9.21
C VAL A 120 7.21 12.82 9.58
N THR A 121 5.96 12.41 9.42
CA THR A 121 5.48 11.04 9.60
C THR A 121 5.04 10.45 8.27
N TYR A 122 5.37 9.17 8.05
CA TYR A 122 4.99 8.43 6.85
C TYR A 122 4.21 7.19 7.26
N THR A 123 3.00 7.03 6.72
CA THR A 123 2.14 5.87 6.94
C THR A 123 2.07 5.04 5.67
N SER A 124 2.48 3.77 5.72
CA SER A 124 2.37 2.85 4.57
C SER A 124 0.90 2.51 4.31
N THR A 125 0.50 2.50 3.04
CA THR A 125 -0.87 2.16 2.63
C THR A 125 -0.90 1.02 1.62
N ASN A 126 -1.81 0.06 1.85
CA ASN A 126 -1.96 -1.12 1.00
C ASN A 126 -2.57 -0.79 -0.37
N ALA A 127 -3.46 0.21 -0.43
CA ALA A 127 -4.09 0.66 -1.66
C ALA A 127 -4.59 2.10 -1.48
N VAL A 128 -4.37 2.92 -2.49
CA VAL A 128 -4.95 4.25 -2.61
C VAL A 128 -5.67 4.32 -3.94
N PHE A 129 -6.91 4.81 -3.92
CA PHE A 129 -7.74 4.96 -5.10
C PHE A 129 -7.96 6.45 -5.39
N GLY A 130 -7.88 6.85 -6.65
CA GLY A 130 -8.03 8.24 -7.06
C GLY A 130 -7.11 8.61 -8.22
N GLU A 131 -7.26 9.83 -8.73
CA GLU A 131 -6.41 10.36 -9.79
C GLU A 131 -4.93 10.36 -9.36
N GLY A 132 -4.04 9.92 -10.26
CA GLY A 132 -2.63 9.72 -9.95
C GLY A 132 -2.29 8.42 -9.20
N PHE A 133 -3.31 7.65 -8.79
CA PHE A 133 -3.19 6.35 -8.11
C PHE A 133 -4.05 5.27 -8.80
N LEU A 134 -4.44 4.20 -8.09
CA LEU A 134 -5.27 3.15 -8.68
C LEU A 134 -6.66 3.70 -9.02
N ASP A 135 -7.17 3.40 -10.21
CA ASP A 135 -8.54 3.73 -10.56
C ASP A 135 -9.54 3.04 -9.63
N HIS A 136 -10.69 3.69 -9.41
CA HIS A 136 -11.86 3.08 -8.76
C HIS A 136 -12.43 1.96 -9.63
N GLN A 137 -11.75 0.81 -9.75
CA GLN A 137 -12.33 -0.39 -10.33
C GLN A 137 -13.20 -1.10 -9.29
N THR A 138 -14.25 -0.42 -8.83
CA THR A 138 -15.37 -1.12 -8.20
C THR A 138 -16.21 -1.79 -9.30
N PRO A 139 -16.59 -3.07 -9.16
CA PRO A 139 -17.51 -3.74 -10.08
C PRO A 139 -18.84 -2.97 -10.29
N ILE A 140 -19.21 -2.15 -9.31
CA ILE A 140 -20.39 -1.28 -9.30
C ILE A 140 -20.24 -0.12 -10.30
N ALA A 141 -19.05 0.49 -10.42
CA ALA A 141 -18.81 1.63 -11.32
C ALA A 141 -18.91 1.24 -12.80
N LYS A 142 -18.46 0.04 -13.18
CA LYS A 142 -18.64 -0.50 -14.54
C LYS A 142 -20.12 -0.73 -14.88
N LYS A 143 -20.89 -1.30 -13.94
CA LYS A 143 -22.35 -1.50 -14.12
C LYS A 143 -23.11 -0.17 -14.26
N ILE A 144 -22.77 0.84 -13.47
CA ILE A 144 -23.40 2.17 -13.56
C ILE A 144 -23.06 2.87 -14.89
N SER A 145 -21.82 2.72 -15.39
CA SER A 145 -21.39 3.25 -16.69
C SER A 145 -22.12 2.55 -17.86
N GLU A 146 -22.33 1.24 -17.76
CA GLU A 146 -23.10 0.47 -18.75
C GLU A 146 -24.61 0.76 -18.70
N GLU A 147 -25.18 0.98 -17.52
CA GLU A 147 -26.59 1.38 -17.37
C GLU A 147 -26.85 2.81 -17.85
N LYS A 148 -25.92 3.75 -17.63
CA LYS A 148 -26.02 5.11 -18.19
C LYS A 148 -25.93 5.12 -19.71
N LYS A 149 -25.01 4.34 -20.32
CA LYS A 149 -24.94 4.17 -21.78
C LYS A 149 -26.19 3.52 -22.38
N LYS A 150 -26.90 2.67 -21.63
CA LYS A 150 -28.18 2.10 -22.06
C LYS A 150 -29.36 3.09 -21.95
N LYS A 151 -29.33 4.01 -20.99
CA LYS A 151 -30.36 5.08 -20.86
C LYS A 151 -30.20 6.17 -21.92
N GLU A 152 -28.97 6.63 -22.19
CA GLU A 152 -28.71 7.64 -23.24
C GLU A 152 -29.05 7.15 -24.65
N LYS A 153 -28.93 5.84 -24.94
CA LYS A 153 -29.39 5.26 -26.21
C LYS A 153 -30.92 5.08 -26.31
N LYS A 154 -31.65 5.22 -25.21
CA LYS A 154 -33.11 5.03 -25.17
C LYS A 154 -33.90 6.34 -25.28
N ASP A 155 -33.31 7.46 -24.85
CA ASP A 155 -33.95 8.78 -24.89
C ASP A 155 -33.64 9.57 -26.19
N GLY A 156 -32.78 9.04 -27.06
CA GLY A 156 -32.45 9.60 -28.37
C GLY A 156 -33.20 8.97 -29.56
N LYS A 157 -34.35 8.34 -29.35
CA LYS A 157 -35.17 7.73 -30.41
C LYS A 157 -36.64 8.10 -30.29
#